data_AF-A0A7Y5HBH0-F1
#
_entry.id   AF-A0A7Y5HBH0-F1
#
_cell.length_a   1.000
_cell.length_b   1.000
_cell.length_c   1.000
_cell.angle_alpha   90.00
_cell.angle_beta   90.00
_cell.angle_gamma   90.00
#
_symmetry.space_group_name_H-M   'P 1'
#
loop_
_entity.id
_entity.type
_entity.pdbx_description
1 polymer ?
#
loop_
_entity_poly.entity_id
_entity_poly.type
_entity_poly.pdbx_seq_one_letter_code
_entity_poly.pdbx_strand_id
1 'polypeptide(L)'
;MGGYTIREGCIGCTVCAKRCPTEAITGSIKKMHYIDPELCIDCGVCGSYCPVDCIYDQFGQQTFMVKNAKLRPLAVVLEDNCTGCEACVNICPFDCLSMKTGQEGGHFFTVSHLSKPKACVACKLCEVACSDKEAIRVVWPDKSGKLDPLGPPLLSFSQLPATLTS
;
A
#
# COMPACT_ATOMS: atom_id res chain seq x y z
N MET A 1 -15.72 -12.43 6.88
CA MET A 1 -14.37 -12.08 6.40
C MET A 1 -14.53 -11.43 5.04
N GLY A 2 -13.91 -10.27 4.83
CA GLY A 2 -13.95 -9.52 3.59
C GLY A 2 -12.58 -9.50 2.92
N GLY A 3 -12.55 -9.41 1.60
CA GLY A 3 -11.34 -9.35 0.81
C GLY A 3 -11.64 -9.00 -0.65
N TYR A 4 -10.59 -8.86 -1.45
CA TYR A 4 -10.75 -8.55 -2.87
C TYR A 4 -11.12 -9.79 -3.68
N THR A 5 -11.82 -9.58 -4.80
CA THR A 5 -12.17 -10.62 -5.75
C THR A 5 -11.76 -10.24 -7.17
N ILE A 6 -11.38 -11.22 -7.98
CA ILE A 6 -11.11 -11.05 -9.41
C ILE A 6 -12.35 -11.52 -10.17
N ARG A 7 -12.86 -10.68 -11.08
CA ARG A 7 -14.02 -10.99 -11.93
C ARG A 7 -13.60 -11.19 -13.39
N GLU A 8 -14.59 -11.40 -14.25
CA GLU A 8 -14.41 -11.53 -15.70
C GLU A 8 -13.58 -10.37 -16.28
N GLY A 9 -12.81 -10.67 -17.34
CA GLY A 9 -11.87 -9.72 -17.94
C GLY A 9 -10.42 -9.88 -17.47
N CYS A 10 -10.13 -10.73 -16.47
CA CYS A 10 -8.77 -11.04 -16.08
C CYS A 10 -7.97 -11.67 -17.24
N ILE A 11 -6.86 -11.04 -17.63
CA ILE A 11 -5.99 -11.48 -18.73
C ILE A 11 -4.82 -12.39 -18.29
N GLY A 12 -4.74 -12.74 -17.00
CA GLY A 12 -3.66 -13.59 -16.50
C GLY A 12 -2.25 -13.00 -16.63
N CYS A 13 -2.09 -11.69 -16.39
CA CYS A 13 -0.79 -10.99 -16.55
C CYS A 13 0.17 -11.13 -15.36
N THR A 14 -0.24 -11.78 -14.27
CA THR A 14 0.51 -12.05 -13.02
C THR A 14 0.92 -10.85 -12.15
N VAL A 15 0.61 -9.61 -12.56
CA VAL A 15 1.06 -8.41 -11.82
C VAL A 15 0.46 -8.33 -10.40
N CYS A 16 -0.81 -8.71 -10.24
CA CYS A 16 -1.48 -8.72 -8.94
C CYS A 16 -0.81 -9.70 -7.98
N ALA A 17 -0.51 -10.92 -8.43
CA ALA A 17 0.17 -11.93 -7.62
C ALA A 17 1.56 -11.47 -7.18
N LYS A 18 2.36 -10.91 -8.10
CA LYS A 18 3.71 -10.39 -7.80
C LYS A 18 3.74 -9.23 -6.80
N ARG A 19 2.64 -8.52 -6.65
CA ARG A 19 2.52 -7.35 -5.75
C ARG A 19 1.78 -7.66 -4.46
N CYS A 20 1.21 -8.86 -4.33
CA CYS A 20 0.48 -9.25 -3.14
C CYS A 20 1.46 -9.46 -1.97
N PRO A 21 1.35 -8.70 -0.87
CA PRO A 21 2.26 -8.80 0.27
C PRO A 21 2.11 -10.09 1.08
N THR A 22 0.96 -10.78 0.95
CA THR A 22 0.61 -11.98 1.69
C THR A 22 0.47 -13.21 0.80
N GLU A 23 0.88 -13.11 -0.46
CA GLU A 23 0.82 -14.20 -1.45
C GLU A 23 -0.58 -14.81 -1.63
N ALA A 24 -1.64 -14.05 -1.30
CA ALA A 24 -3.03 -14.49 -1.35
C ALA A 24 -3.57 -14.76 -2.76
N ILE A 25 -2.77 -14.62 -3.83
CA ILE A 25 -3.25 -14.66 -5.21
C ILE A 25 -2.55 -15.79 -5.98
N THR A 26 -3.35 -16.72 -6.50
CA THR A 26 -2.89 -17.87 -7.28
C THR A 26 -3.38 -17.79 -8.73
N GLY A 27 -2.67 -18.44 -9.64
CA GLY A 27 -3.05 -18.56 -11.06
C GLY A 27 -1.84 -18.58 -11.99
N SER A 28 -2.10 -18.75 -13.28
CA SER A 28 -1.05 -18.90 -14.30
C SER A 28 -1.23 -17.91 -15.44
N ILE A 29 -0.17 -17.75 -16.23
CA ILE A 29 -0.16 -16.84 -17.39
C ILE A 29 -1.33 -17.17 -18.32
N LYS A 30 -2.07 -16.14 -18.76
CA LYS A 30 -3.26 -16.24 -19.64
C LYS A 30 -4.44 -17.01 -19.02
N LYS A 31 -4.44 -17.23 -17.71
CA LYS A 31 -5.59 -17.78 -16.97
C LYS A 31 -6.06 -16.78 -15.91
N MET A 32 -7.34 -16.83 -15.59
CA MET A 32 -7.91 -16.02 -14.53
C MET A 32 -7.25 -16.40 -13.19
N HIS A 33 -6.80 -15.41 -12.44
CA HIS A 33 -6.27 -15.62 -11.09
C HIS A 33 -7.40 -15.69 -10.07
N TYR A 34 -7.09 -16.27 -8.91
CA TYR A 34 -7.98 -16.39 -7.76
C TYR A 34 -7.34 -15.71 -6.54
N ILE A 35 -8.15 -15.04 -5.72
CA ILE A 35 -7.71 -14.45 -4.45
C ILE A 35 -8.28 -15.31 -3.33
N ASP A 36 -7.39 -15.84 -2.49
CA ASP A 36 -7.74 -16.55 -1.28
C ASP A 36 -8.21 -15.56 -0.20
N PRO A 37 -9.48 -15.60 0.22
CA PRO A 37 -10.02 -14.67 1.20
C PRO A 37 -9.43 -14.85 2.61
N GLU A 38 -8.85 -16.01 2.93
CA GLU A 38 -8.24 -16.27 4.23
C GLU A 38 -6.86 -15.60 4.37
N LEU A 39 -6.15 -15.43 3.24
CA LEU A 39 -4.84 -14.77 3.19
C LEU A 39 -4.94 -13.28 2.83
N CYS A 40 -6.10 -12.84 2.34
CA CYS A 40 -6.32 -11.46 1.92
C CYS A 40 -6.45 -10.52 3.13
N ILE A 41 -5.56 -9.54 3.22
CA ILE A 41 -5.58 -8.52 4.28
C ILE A 41 -6.31 -7.22 3.88
N ASP A 42 -7.13 -7.26 2.82
CA ASP A 42 -7.89 -6.12 2.30
C ASP A 42 -7.03 -4.86 1.98
N CYS A 43 -5.77 -5.07 1.55
CA CYS A 43 -4.84 -3.96 1.33
C CYS A 43 -5.00 -3.20 0.00
N GLY A 44 -5.81 -3.69 -0.95
CA GLY A 44 -6.10 -3.03 -2.23
C GLY A 44 -4.96 -2.92 -3.25
N VAL A 45 -3.76 -3.41 -2.93
CA VAL A 45 -2.59 -3.40 -3.83
C VAL A 45 -2.87 -4.09 -5.16
N CYS A 46 -3.63 -5.18 -5.15
CA CYS A 46 -3.93 -5.89 -6.40
C CYS A 46 -4.73 -5.00 -7.38
N GLY A 47 -5.69 -4.23 -6.88
CA GLY A 47 -6.53 -3.32 -7.67
C GLY A 47 -5.74 -2.18 -8.31
N SER A 48 -4.85 -1.53 -7.56
CA SER A 48 -4.07 -0.38 -8.06
C SER A 48 -3.05 -0.71 -9.15
N TYR A 49 -2.77 -2.00 -9.36
CA TYR A 49 -1.84 -2.49 -10.38
C TYR A 49 -2.52 -3.30 -11.49
N CYS A 50 -3.83 -3.54 -11.42
CA CYS A 50 -4.53 -4.37 -12.40
C CYS A 50 -4.79 -3.60 -13.71
N PRO A 51 -4.14 -3.94 -14.83
CA PRO A 51 -4.23 -3.13 -16.07
C PRO A 51 -5.58 -3.21 -16.78
N VAL A 52 -6.49 -4.06 -16.31
CA VAL A 52 -7.81 -4.29 -16.90
C VAL A 52 -8.94 -4.05 -15.89
N ASP A 53 -8.62 -3.44 -14.74
CA ASP A 53 -9.58 -3.01 -13.70
C ASP A 53 -10.61 -4.09 -13.29
N CYS A 54 -10.25 -5.38 -13.38
CA CYS A 54 -11.16 -6.51 -13.13
C CYS A 54 -11.19 -6.95 -11.65
N ILE A 55 -10.78 -6.09 -10.72
CA ILE A 55 -10.66 -6.38 -9.28
C ILE A 55 -11.69 -5.57 -8.50
N TYR A 56 -12.36 -6.23 -7.58
CA TYR A 56 -13.45 -5.66 -6.79
C TYR A 56 -13.18 -5.85 -5.30
N ASP A 57 -13.55 -4.85 -4.50
CA ASP A 57 -13.42 -4.91 -3.05
C ASP A 57 -14.49 -5.82 -2.40
N GLN A 58 -14.44 -5.92 -1.07
CA GLN A 58 -15.39 -6.70 -0.27
C GLN A 58 -16.85 -6.23 -0.38
N PHE A 59 -17.08 -4.98 -0.82
CA PHE A 59 -18.41 -4.41 -1.04
C PHE A 59 -18.88 -4.55 -2.50
N GLY A 60 -18.06 -5.20 -3.34
CA GLY A 60 -18.35 -5.39 -4.75
C GLY A 60 -18.13 -4.14 -5.60
N GLN A 61 -17.39 -3.15 -5.11
CA GLN A 61 -17.01 -1.95 -5.85
C GLN A 61 -15.75 -2.19 -6.67
N GLN A 62 -15.73 -1.70 -7.90
CA GLN A 62 -14.59 -1.83 -8.80
C GLN A 62 -13.41 -0.98 -8.32
N THR A 63 -12.21 -1.55 -8.41
CA THR A 63 -10.94 -0.84 -8.21
C THR A 63 -10.35 -0.39 -9.54
N PHE A 64 -9.45 0.58 -9.49
CA PHE A 64 -8.84 1.16 -10.68
C PHE A 64 -7.31 1.17 -10.59
N MET A 65 -6.66 0.93 -11.73
CA MET A 65 -5.22 1.06 -11.85
C MET A 65 -4.76 2.51 -11.68
N VAL A 66 -3.70 2.70 -10.90
CA VAL A 66 -3.03 4.00 -10.79
C VAL A 66 -2.05 4.14 -11.95
N LYS A 67 -2.46 4.83 -13.02
CA LYS A 67 -1.65 5.03 -14.24
C LYS A 67 -0.41 5.90 -14.00
N ASN A 68 -0.55 6.94 -13.17
CA ASN A 68 0.53 7.89 -12.90
C ASN A 68 1.33 7.46 -11.67
N ALA A 69 2.63 7.22 -11.87
CA ALA A 69 3.55 6.85 -10.81
C ALA A 69 3.58 7.84 -9.62
N LYS A 70 3.38 9.13 -9.88
CA LYS A 70 3.35 10.18 -8.86
C LYS A 70 2.08 10.16 -8.01
N LEU A 71 1.04 9.48 -8.49
CA LEU A 71 -0.26 9.38 -7.81
C LEU A 71 -0.40 8.10 -6.99
N ARG A 72 0.66 7.27 -6.93
CA ARG A 72 0.63 6.06 -6.11
C ARG A 72 0.73 6.41 -4.62
N PRO A 73 -0.01 5.70 -3.77
CA PRO A 73 0.13 5.84 -2.33
C PRO A 73 1.49 5.31 -1.88
N LEU A 74 2.01 5.88 -0.79
CA LEU A 74 3.29 5.51 -0.20
C LEU A 74 3.21 5.54 1.32
N ALA A 75 4.09 4.79 1.99
CA ALA A 75 4.24 4.90 3.44
C ALA A 75 4.95 6.21 3.80
N VAL A 76 4.42 6.96 4.75
CA VAL A 76 4.98 8.21 5.26
C VAL A 76 5.19 8.05 6.76
N VAL A 77 6.43 8.30 7.21
CA VAL A 77 6.79 8.28 8.64
C VAL A 77 6.64 9.68 9.20
N LEU A 78 5.97 9.79 10.34
CA LEU A 78 5.89 10.99 11.17
C LEU A 78 7.01 10.90 12.21
N GLU A 79 8.11 11.61 11.96
CA GLU A 79 9.36 11.49 12.74
C GLU A 79 9.14 11.78 14.24
N ASP A 80 8.32 12.79 14.56
CA ASP A 80 8.00 13.17 15.95
C ASP A 80 7.30 12.07 16.75
N ASN A 81 6.61 11.16 16.07
CA ASN A 81 5.88 10.05 16.67
C ASN A 81 6.67 8.73 16.62
N CYS A 82 7.81 8.70 15.93
CA CYS A 82 8.56 7.47 15.70
C CYS A 82 9.47 7.13 16.87
N THR A 83 9.22 5.99 17.51
CA THR A 83 10.01 5.49 18.64
C THR A 83 11.30 4.76 18.23
N GLY A 84 11.51 4.53 16.93
CA GLY A 84 12.71 3.86 16.43
C GLY A 84 12.74 2.33 16.60
N CYS A 85 11.61 1.69 16.89
CA CYS A 85 11.53 0.26 17.25
C CYS A 85 11.74 -0.75 16.09
N GLU A 86 11.98 -0.29 14.87
CA GLU A 86 12.23 -1.10 13.66
C GLU A 86 11.12 -2.07 13.21
N ALA A 87 9.98 -2.15 13.91
CA ALA A 87 8.88 -3.06 13.56
C ALA A 87 8.41 -2.87 12.10
N CYS A 88 8.33 -1.63 11.64
CA CYS A 88 7.94 -1.29 10.27
C CYS A 88 8.99 -1.71 9.21
N VAL A 89 10.28 -1.72 9.57
CA VAL A 89 11.37 -2.18 8.72
C VAL A 89 11.27 -3.69 8.55
N ASN A 90 11.15 -4.40 9.68
CA ASN A 90 11.13 -5.87 9.72
C ASN A 90 9.89 -6.47 9.05
N ILE A 91 8.73 -5.82 9.16
CA ILE A 91 7.49 -6.33 8.55
C ILE A 91 7.41 -6.05 7.04
N CYS A 92 8.27 -5.19 6.48
CA CYS A 92 8.14 -4.78 5.08
C CYS A 92 8.63 -5.89 4.13
N PRO A 93 7.75 -6.57 3.38
CA PRO A 93 8.18 -7.67 2.49
C PRO A 93 8.91 -7.15 1.23
N PHE A 94 8.95 -5.83 1.05
CA PHE A 94 9.60 -5.16 -0.08
C PHE A 94 10.84 -4.36 0.35
N ASP A 95 11.27 -4.48 1.61
CA ASP A 95 12.47 -3.82 2.14
C ASP A 95 12.56 -2.33 1.77
N CYS A 96 11.46 -1.61 2.00
CA CYS A 96 11.27 -0.23 1.56
C CYS A 96 11.66 0.83 2.61
N LEU A 97 11.78 0.42 3.86
CA LEU A 97 12.00 1.28 5.03
C LEU A 97 13.37 1.01 5.62
N SER A 98 13.99 2.02 6.21
CA SER A 98 15.28 1.89 6.91
C SER A 98 15.38 2.89 8.04
N MET A 99 16.30 2.66 8.97
CA MET A 99 16.55 3.60 10.06
C MET A 99 17.48 4.73 9.61
N LYS A 100 17.17 5.95 10.07
CA LYS A 100 18.00 7.13 9.93
C LYS A 100 18.30 7.67 11.33
N THR A 101 19.58 7.86 11.60
CA THR A 101 20.03 8.51 12.84
C THR A 101 20.40 9.96 12.53
N GLY A 102 19.96 10.87 13.38
CA GLY A 102 20.25 12.29 13.27
C GLY A 102 20.53 12.92 14.63
N GLN A 103 21.07 14.13 14.59
CA GLN A 103 21.32 14.94 15.78
C GLN A 103 20.86 16.37 15.47
N GLU A 104 19.84 16.86 16.19
CA GLU A 104 19.37 18.25 16.11
C GLU A 104 19.30 18.82 17.52
N GLY A 105 19.79 20.06 17.72
CA GLY A 105 19.70 20.75 19.01
C GLY A 105 20.38 20.03 20.20
N GLY A 106 21.30 19.09 19.94
CA GLY A 106 21.94 18.27 20.98
C GLY A 106 21.19 16.98 21.33
N HIS A 107 20.04 16.72 20.72
CA HIS A 107 19.28 15.48 20.87
C HIS A 107 19.58 14.51 19.74
N PHE A 108 19.89 13.27 20.08
CA PHE A 108 20.03 12.18 19.13
C PHE A 108 18.67 11.53 18.89
N PHE A 109 18.29 11.35 17.64
CA PHE A 109 17.10 10.63 17.25
C PHE A 109 17.44 9.51 16.28
N THR A 110 16.70 8.40 16.36
CA THR A 110 16.76 7.32 15.37
C THR A 110 15.33 6.99 14.98
N VAL A 111 14.98 7.31 13.73
CA VAL A 111 13.62 7.18 13.20
C VAL A 111 13.64 6.37 11.91
N SER A 112 12.52 5.74 11.60
CA SER A 112 12.37 5.08 10.30
C SER A 112 12.15 6.10 9.20
N HIS A 113 12.49 5.75 7.95
CA HIS A 113 12.15 6.52 6.78
C HIS A 113 11.97 5.62 5.56
N LEU A 114 11.16 6.06 4.60
CA LEU A 114 10.95 5.36 3.33
C LEU A 114 12.14 5.59 2.39
N SER A 115 13.13 4.69 2.41
CA SER A 115 14.33 4.79 1.58
C SER A 115 14.15 4.32 0.15
N LYS A 116 13.20 3.40 -0.11
CA LYS A 116 12.91 2.88 -1.47
C LYS A 116 11.46 3.15 -1.88
N PRO A 117 11.08 4.43 -2.12
CA PRO A 117 9.70 4.79 -2.44
C PRO A 117 9.17 4.10 -3.70
N LYS A 118 10.04 3.83 -4.69
CA LYS A 118 9.64 3.14 -5.93
C LYS A 118 9.25 1.66 -5.74
N ALA A 119 9.72 1.02 -4.67
CA ALA A 119 9.42 -0.37 -4.36
C ALA A 119 8.18 -0.52 -3.47
N CYS A 120 7.80 0.55 -2.76
CA CYS A 120 6.63 0.53 -1.88
C CYS A 120 5.36 0.28 -2.69
N VAL A 121 4.62 -0.75 -2.31
CA VAL A 121 3.34 -1.09 -2.91
C VAL A 121 2.15 -0.58 -2.09
N ALA A 122 2.40 0.13 -0.98
CA ALA A 122 1.38 0.65 -0.07
C ALA A 122 0.46 -0.42 0.56
N CYS A 123 1.04 -1.56 0.95
CA CYS A 123 0.31 -2.71 1.52
C CYS A 123 -0.21 -2.54 2.96
N LYS A 124 0.09 -1.43 3.64
CA LYS A 124 -0.27 -1.14 5.04
C LYS A 124 0.31 -2.06 6.13
N LEU A 125 1.10 -3.08 5.80
CA LEU A 125 1.74 -3.93 6.83
C LEU A 125 2.57 -3.13 7.85
N CYS A 126 3.28 -2.10 7.39
CA CYS A 126 4.06 -1.21 8.26
C CYS A 126 3.22 -0.35 9.20
N GLU A 127 2.00 0.03 8.79
CA GLU A 127 1.01 0.74 9.61
C GLU A 127 0.43 -0.19 10.69
N VAL A 128 0.08 -1.42 10.31
CA VAL A 128 -0.44 -2.45 11.23
C VAL A 128 0.60 -2.86 12.27
N ALA A 129 1.87 -2.98 11.89
CA ALA A 129 2.94 -3.36 12.79
C ALA A 129 3.40 -2.24 13.74
N CYS A 130 3.02 -0.99 13.47
CA CYS A 130 3.43 0.14 14.29
C CYS A 130 2.63 0.15 15.59
N SER A 131 3.31 -0.08 16.72
CA SER A 131 2.68 -0.05 18.06
C SER A 131 2.03 1.30 18.38
N ASP A 132 2.66 2.40 17.94
CA ASP A 132 2.15 3.77 18.12
C ASP A 132 1.00 4.10 17.16
N LYS A 133 0.83 3.36 16.05
CA LYS A 133 -0.14 3.53 14.94
C LYS A 133 -0.18 4.91 14.26
N GLU A 134 0.45 5.91 14.86
CA GLU A 134 0.51 7.29 14.40
C GLU A 134 1.90 7.69 13.92
N ALA A 135 2.91 6.81 14.05
CA ALA A 135 4.25 7.07 13.57
C ALA A 135 4.42 6.80 12.06
N ILE A 136 3.55 6.00 11.46
CA ILE A 136 3.64 5.65 10.04
C ILE A 136 2.25 5.42 9.46
N ARG A 137 2.00 5.95 8.27
CA ARG A 137 0.72 5.83 7.56
C ARG A 137 0.94 5.59 6.09
N VAL A 138 0.04 4.83 5.46
CA VAL A 138 -0.02 4.77 4.00
C VAL A 138 -0.92 5.89 3.49
N VAL A 139 -0.31 6.82 2.75
CA VAL A 139 -0.92 8.07 2.33
C VAL A 139 -1.07 8.09 0.83
N TRP A 140 -2.24 8.52 0.35
CA TRP A 140 -2.43 8.83 -1.05
C TRP A 140 -2.03 10.27 -1.32
N PRO A 141 -1.33 10.52 -2.43
CA PRO A 141 -1.01 11.87 -2.81
C PRO A 141 -2.25 12.63 -3.30
N ASP A 142 -2.20 13.95 -3.20
CA ASP A 142 -3.16 14.83 -3.86
C ASP A 142 -2.96 14.83 -5.40
N LYS A 143 -3.77 15.61 -6.12
CA LYS A 143 -3.67 15.71 -7.60
C LYS A 143 -2.31 16.23 -8.09
N SER A 144 -1.55 16.92 -7.24
CA SER A 144 -0.21 17.42 -7.56
C SER A 144 0.89 16.39 -7.29
N GLY A 145 0.56 15.24 -6.70
CA GLY A 145 1.50 14.21 -6.29
C GLY A 145 2.08 14.42 -4.89
N LYS A 146 1.56 15.39 -4.12
CA LYS A 146 2.06 15.69 -2.76
C LYS A 146 1.43 14.72 -1.76
N LEU A 147 2.26 14.10 -0.94
CA LEU A 147 1.83 13.25 0.19
C LEU A 147 1.55 14.13 1.41
N ASP A 148 0.35 14.02 1.97
CA ASP A 148 -0.05 14.70 3.20
C ASP A 148 -0.50 13.67 4.26
N PRO A 149 0.38 13.29 5.21
CA PRO A 149 0.06 12.30 6.23
C PRO A 149 -0.96 12.76 7.28
N LEU A 150 -1.24 14.07 7.34
CA LEU A 150 -2.24 14.66 8.22
C LEU A 150 -3.59 14.89 7.50
N GLY A 151 -3.66 14.55 6.22
CA GLY A 151 -4.89 14.56 5.44
C GLY A 151 -5.93 13.55 5.95
N PRO A 152 -7.20 13.68 5.52
CA PRO A 152 -8.26 12.78 5.95
C PRO A 152 -7.91 11.32 5.60
N PRO A 153 -8.21 10.36 6.49
CA PRO A 153 -7.95 8.95 6.21
C PRO A 153 -8.76 8.53 4.99
N LEU A 154 -8.11 7.89 4.01
CA LEU A 154 -8.83 7.24 2.92
C LEU A 154 -9.37 5.91 3.44
N LEU A 155 -10.70 5.87 3.56
CA LEU A 155 -11.44 4.79 4.21
C LEU A 155 -11.52 3.53 3.34
N SER A 156 -11.33 3.61 2.01
CA SER A 156 -11.14 2.44 1.13
C SER A 156 -10.50 2.79 -0.22
N PHE A 157 -9.94 1.80 -0.92
CA PHE A 157 -9.47 1.94 -2.32
C PHE A 157 -10.61 2.23 -3.32
N SER A 158 -11.86 1.92 -2.96
CA SER A 158 -13.06 2.20 -3.76
C SER A 158 -13.60 3.62 -3.58
N GLN A 159 -13.17 4.32 -2.54
CA GLN A 159 -13.49 5.74 -2.28
C GLN A 159 -12.41 6.70 -2.78
N LEU A 160 -11.55 6.24 -3.69
CA LEU A 160 -10.54 7.10 -4.29
C LEU A 160 -11.21 8.33 -4.92
N PRO A 161 -10.64 9.54 -4.70
CA PRO A 161 -11.17 10.72 -5.36
C PRO A 161 -11.11 10.51 -6.87
N ALA A 162 -12.23 10.76 -7.56
CA ALA A 162 -12.41 10.58 -9.01
C ALA A 162 -11.32 11.25 -9.89
N THR A 163 -10.52 12.12 -9.28
CA THR A 163 -9.43 12.87 -9.87
C THR A 163 -8.12 12.09 -9.98
N LEU A 164 -8.07 10.87 -9.42
CA LEU A 164 -6.93 9.95 -9.51
C LEU A 164 -7.21 8.73 -10.41
N THR A 165 -8.45 8.57 -10.87
CA THR A 165 -8.95 7.42 -11.63
C THR A 165 -9.21 7.71 -13.12
N SER A 166 -8.76 8.86 -13.63
CA SER A 166 -8.83 9.24 -15.05
C SER A 166 -7.50 9.04 -15.78
#